data_AF-A0AAV8AAM3-F1
#
_entry.id   AF-A0AAV8AAM3-F1
#
_cell.length_a   1.000
_cell.length_b   1.000
_cell.length_c   1.000
_cell.angle_alpha   90.00
_cell.angle_beta   90.00
_cell.angle_gamma   90.00
#
_symmetry.space_group_name_H-M   'P 1'
#
loop_
_entity.id
_entity.type
_entity.pdbx_description
1 polymer ?
#
loop_
_entity_poly.entity_id
_entity_poly.type
_entity_poly.pdbx_seq_one_letter_code
_entity_poly.pdbx_strand_id
1 'polypeptide(L)'
;MNTILKKQIEINSVVYLFSIEQANKETSYSLYDSKAETFFEGTYQNFPINVEYANKLAQDLEKNQSFIEVLKERIIIRYEILKINLLKQQIPPTSKPKLESNLLDRLELLEKRVNNTEELELQVLKLNKRVMELEGEIQTHSETFFQNMYSSETAKNVKVFYGSTEKDNSNWTVHTQGTHVKIVVDLTSCNFVTKPTIVTSLGGNKFICSTMGSSSVYYATKTSFFVLVKRSKINPNKVKKLKWHLNWVAIGEVGKN
;
A
#
# COMPACT_ATOMS: atom_id res chain seq x y z
N MET A 1 27.74 -11.19 6.05
CA MET A 1 26.47 -10.74 5.44
C MET A 1 26.16 -11.71 4.29
N ASN A 2 25.03 -12.43 4.35
CA ASN A 2 24.71 -13.55 3.46
C ASN A 2 24.53 -13.06 2.00
N THR A 3 25.21 -13.69 1.05
CA THR A 3 25.20 -13.37 -0.38
C THR A 3 23.78 -13.35 -0.97
N ILE A 4 22.86 -14.11 -0.38
CA ILE A 4 21.43 -14.13 -0.75
C ILE A 4 20.74 -12.82 -0.33
N LEU A 5 21.04 -12.30 0.87
CA LEU A 5 20.46 -11.04 1.36
C LEU A 5 20.94 -9.85 0.52
N LYS A 6 22.20 -9.89 0.07
CA LYS A 6 22.77 -8.85 -0.80
C LYS A 6 22.12 -8.87 -2.19
N LYS A 7 21.90 -10.07 -2.76
CA LYS A 7 21.15 -10.23 -4.02
C LYS A 7 19.69 -9.81 -3.90
N GLN A 8 19.03 -10.09 -2.79
CA GLN A 8 17.64 -9.66 -2.57
C GLN A 8 17.52 -8.14 -2.49
N ILE A 9 18.46 -7.48 -1.80
CA ILE A 9 18.53 -6.01 -1.76
C ILE A 9 18.78 -5.45 -3.15
N GLU A 10 19.74 -6.00 -3.90
CA GLU A 10 20.03 -5.59 -5.28
C GLU A 10 18.80 -5.73 -6.20
N ILE A 11 18.09 -6.86 -6.13
CA ILE A 11 16.86 -7.11 -6.92
C ILE A 11 15.76 -6.11 -6.54
N ASN A 12 15.51 -5.89 -5.25
CA ASN A 12 14.48 -4.95 -4.79
C ASN A 12 14.81 -3.50 -5.21
N SER A 13 16.09 -3.10 -5.20
CA SER A 13 16.50 -1.80 -5.70
C SER A 13 16.38 -1.66 -7.23
N VAL A 14 16.62 -2.73 -8.00
CA VAL A 14 16.43 -2.72 -9.46
C VAL A 14 14.94 -2.63 -9.81
N VAL A 15 14.07 -3.34 -9.10
CA VAL A 15 12.61 -3.27 -9.29
C VAL A 15 12.10 -1.86 -8.99
N TYR A 16 12.55 -1.25 -7.89
CA TYR A 16 12.19 0.12 -7.52
C TYR A 16 12.65 1.15 -8.57
N LEU A 17 13.87 1.00 -9.09
CA LEU A 17 14.41 1.88 -10.14
C LEU A 17 13.66 1.70 -11.48
N PHE A 18 13.26 0.48 -11.81
CA PHE A 18 12.47 0.20 -13.03
C PHE A 18 11.07 0.79 -12.95
N SER A 19 10.43 0.76 -11.77
CA SER A 19 9.13 1.43 -11.54
C SER A 19 9.24 2.95 -11.68
N ILE A 20 10.34 3.55 -11.22
CA ILE A 20 10.62 4.99 -11.41
C ILE A 20 10.88 5.31 -12.89
N GLU A 21 11.62 4.47 -13.60
CA GLU A 21 11.93 4.69 -15.02
C GLU A 21 10.67 4.58 -15.90
N GLN A 22 9.77 3.65 -15.60
CA GLN A 22 8.47 3.53 -16.28
C GLN A 22 7.57 4.75 -15.99
N ALA A 23 7.50 5.18 -14.73
CA ALA A 23 6.78 6.41 -14.36
C ALA A 23 7.35 7.65 -15.08
N ASN A 24 8.67 7.72 -15.28
CA ASN A 24 9.32 8.81 -16.01
C ASN A 24 9.12 8.72 -17.53
N LYS A 25 9.08 7.51 -18.12
CA LYS A 25 8.75 7.32 -19.54
C LYS A 25 7.31 7.75 -19.85
N GLU A 26 6.37 7.55 -18.92
CA GLU A 26 4.99 8.01 -19.03
C GLU A 26 4.84 9.54 -18.93
N THR A 27 5.83 10.26 -18.39
CA THR A 27 5.83 11.74 -18.35
C THR A 27 6.42 12.42 -19.60
N SER A 28 6.83 11.66 -20.62
CA SER A 28 7.48 12.21 -21.81
C SER A 28 6.54 12.74 -22.91
N TYR A 29 5.22 12.80 -22.66
CA TYR A 29 4.28 13.53 -23.53
C TYR A 29 3.73 14.80 -22.85
N SER A 30 4.44 15.90 -23.10
CA SER A 30 4.05 17.32 -23.07
C SER A 30 3.22 17.85 -21.88
N LEU A 31 3.89 18.44 -20.88
CA LEU A 31 3.94 19.89 -20.64
C LEU A 31 4.61 20.14 -19.28
N TYR A 32 5.71 20.90 -19.31
CA TYR A 32 6.38 21.46 -18.14
C TYR A 32 5.39 22.35 -17.37
N ASP A 33 4.97 21.93 -16.18
CA ASP A 33 4.50 22.86 -15.14
C ASP A 33 5.09 22.45 -13.78
N SER A 34 5.85 23.38 -13.19
CA SER A 34 6.64 23.27 -11.96
C SER A 34 5.84 23.04 -10.65
N LYS A 35 4.61 22.52 -10.74
CA LYS A 35 3.72 22.23 -9.61
C LYS A 35 3.51 20.74 -9.34
N ALA A 36 4.05 19.86 -10.19
CA ALA A 36 3.89 18.41 -10.06
C ALA A 36 4.64 17.84 -8.84
N GLU A 37 5.77 18.43 -8.43
CA GLU A 37 6.59 17.90 -7.31
C GLU A 37 5.88 17.99 -5.94
N THR A 38 5.01 18.97 -5.72
CA THR A 38 4.26 19.09 -4.45
C THR A 38 2.98 18.24 -4.39
N PHE A 39 2.58 17.57 -5.47
CA PHE A 39 1.34 16.79 -5.51
C PHE A 39 1.54 15.29 -5.25
N PHE A 40 2.75 14.76 -5.48
CA PHE A 40 3.03 13.33 -5.29
C PHE A 40 3.13 12.89 -3.83
N GLU A 41 3.26 13.80 -2.86
CA GLU A 41 3.18 13.45 -1.43
C GLU A 41 1.74 13.16 -0.96
N GLY A 42 0.71 13.56 -1.73
CA GLY A 42 -0.69 13.43 -1.34
C GLY A 42 -1.45 12.24 -1.92
N THR A 43 -0.94 11.59 -2.97
CA THR A 43 -1.69 10.60 -3.77
C THR A 43 -1.38 9.14 -3.45
N TYR A 44 -0.37 8.86 -2.61
CA TYR A 44 -0.11 7.50 -2.12
C TYR A 44 -1.00 7.06 -0.96
N GLN A 45 -1.94 7.90 -0.47
CA GLN A 45 -2.89 7.48 0.57
C GLN A 45 -4.02 6.56 0.06
N ASN A 46 -4.13 6.30 -1.25
CA ASN A 46 -5.20 5.48 -1.82
C ASN A 46 -4.74 4.29 -2.67
N PHE A 47 -3.46 3.94 -2.63
CA PHE A 47 -3.13 2.54 -2.87
C PHE A 47 -3.39 1.82 -1.54
N PRO A 48 -4.40 0.95 -1.44
CA PRO A 48 -4.37 -0.02 -0.36
C PRO A 48 -3.18 -0.91 -0.67
N ILE A 49 -2.00 -0.55 -0.15
CA ILE A 49 -1.13 -1.60 0.38
C ILE A 49 -2.07 -2.33 1.32
N ASN A 50 -2.53 -3.51 0.87
CA ASN A 50 -3.50 -4.27 1.61
C ASN A 50 -2.92 -4.41 3.02
N VAL A 51 -3.49 -3.71 3.99
CA VAL A 51 -2.94 -3.62 5.35
C VAL A 51 -2.87 -5.03 5.94
N GLU A 52 -3.75 -5.92 5.48
CA GLU A 52 -3.71 -7.36 5.74
C GLU A 52 -2.44 -8.03 5.18
N TYR A 53 -2.00 -7.66 3.98
CA TYR A 53 -0.77 -8.17 3.36
C TYR A 53 0.48 -7.65 4.07
N ALA A 54 0.54 -6.36 4.42
CA ALA A 54 1.64 -5.79 5.20
C ALA A 54 1.73 -6.43 6.60
N ASN A 55 0.58 -6.65 7.24
CA ASN A 55 0.50 -7.34 8.53
C ASN A 55 0.92 -8.81 8.42
N LYS A 56 0.57 -9.49 7.32
CA LYS A 56 0.99 -10.86 7.05
C LYS A 56 2.50 -10.95 6.81
N LEU A 57 3.07 -10.02 6.06
CA LEU A 57 4.52 -9.93 5.85
C LEU A 57 5.27 -9.68 7.17
N ALA A 58 4.73 -8.81 8.02
CA ALA A 58 5.28 -8.57 9.36
C ALA A 58 5.23 -9.84 10.24
N GLN A 59 4.12 -10.59 10.22
CA GLN A 59 4.01 -11.88 10.91
C GLN A 59 4.99 -12.92 10.36
N ASP A 60 5.22 -12.95 9.05
CA ASP A 60 6.18 -13.88 8.44
C ASP A 60 7.63 -13.47 8.75
N LEU A 61 7.90 -12.17 8.93
CA LEU A 61 9.19 -11.67 9.42
C LEU A 61 9.45 -12.09 10.87
N GLU A 62 8.42 -12.02 11.72
CA GLU A 62 8.47 -12.48 13.11
C GLU A 62 8.70 -14.00 13.20
N LYS A 63 8.06 -14.78 12.32
CA LYS A 63 8.35 -16.22 12.18
C LYS A 63 9.77 -16.48 11.70
N ASN A 64 10.31 -15.68 10.77
CA ASN A 64 11.70 -15.81 10.34
C ASN A 64 12.71 -15.47 11.45
N GLN A 65 12.37 -14.57 12.38
CA GLN A 65 13.17 -14.36 13.59
C GLN A 65 13.15 -15.60 14.50
N SER A 66 11.99 -16.26 14.64
CA SER A 66 11.91 -17.53 15.38
C SER A 66 12.78 -18.63 14.75
N PHE A 67 12.90 -18.66 13.42
CA PHE A 67 13.78 -19.57 12.69
C PHE A 67 15.27 -19.37 13.01
N ILE A 68 15.70 -18.11 13.13
CA ILE A 68 17.08 -17.77 13.53
C ILE A 68 17.38 -18.26 14.95
N GLU A 69 16.42 -18.15 15.87
CA GLU A 69 16.59 -18.65 17.24
C GLU A 69 16.68 -20.18 17.29
N VAL A 70 15.88 -20.88 16.48
CA VAL A 70 15.96 -22.35 16.36
C VAL A 70 17.32 -22.80 15.81
N LEU A 71 17.87 -22.09 14.81
CA LEU A 71 19.21 -22.38 14.30
C LEU A 71 20.31 -22.15 15.35
N LYS A 72 20.18 -21.11 16.18
CA LYS A 72 21.09 -20.88 17.31
C LYS A 72 21.04 -22.03 18.31
N GLU A 73 19.84 -22.52 18.65
CA GLU A 73 19.69 -23.70 19.51
C GLU A 73 20.37 -24.94 18.90
N ARG A 74 20.21 -25.18 17.59
CA ARG A 74 20.84 -26.32 16.88
C ARG A 74 22.37 -26.30 16.97
N ILE A 75 22.97 -25.13 16.85
CA ILE A 75 24.43 -24.94 16.98
C ILE A 75 24.88 -25.23 18.42
N ILE A 76 24.16 -24.70 19.41
CA ILE A 76 24.45 -24.93 20.84
C ILE A 76 24.36 -26.41 21.18
N ILE A 77 23.31 -27.10 20.71
CA ILE A 77 23.10 -28.52 20.95
C ILE A 77 24.25 -29.36 20.38
N ARG A 78 24.65 -29.13 19.13
CA ARG A 78 25.78 -29.86 18.51
C ARG A 78 27.09 -29.61 19.26
N TYR A 79 27.32 -28.39 19.72
CA TYR A 79 28.47 -28.04 20.53
C TYR A 79 28.49 -28.80 21.87
N GLU A 80 27.35 -28.91 22.56
CA GLU A 80 27.24 -29.65 23.81
C GLU A 80 27.43 -31.17 23.62
N ILE A 81 26.91 -31.74 22.52
CA ILE A 81 27.16 -33.15 22.16
C ILE A 81 28.66 -33.40 21.97
N LEU A 82 29.35 -32.53 21.22
CA LEU A 82 30.80 -32.62 21.02
C LEU A 82 31.57 -32.52 22.34
N LYS A 83 31.16 -31.60 23.21
CA LYS A 83 31.76 -31.41 24.54
C LYS A 83 31.56 -32.64 25.44
N ILE A 84 30.37 -33.23 25.45
CA ILE A 84 30.06 -34.47 26.19
C ILE A 84 30.94 -35.62 25.69
N ASN A 85 31.07 -35.78 24.37
CA ASN A 85 31.90 -36.84 23.77
C ASN A 85 33.38 -36.67 24.13
N LEU A 86 33.86 -35.43 24.15
CA LEU A 86 35.23 -35.10 24.56
C LEU A 86 35.46 -35.39 26.06
N LEU A 87 34.47 -35.09 26.90
CA LEU A 87 34.51 -35.38 28.34
C LEU A 87 34.50 -36.89 28.62
N LYS A 88 33.69 -37.69 27.92
CA LYS A 88 33.66 -39.17 28.08
C LYS A 88 35.03 -39.83 27.90
N GLN A 89 35.92 -39.24 27.11
CA GLN A 89 37.29 -39.75 26.91
C GLN A 89 38.21 -39.54 28.12
N GLN A 90 37.81 -38.73 29.11
CA GLN A 90 38.68 -38.25 30.21
C GLN A 90 38.25 -38.67 31.63
N ILE A 91 37.17 -39.47 31.80
CA ILE A 91 36.55 -39.70 33.14
C ILE A 91 37.03 -41.00 33.83
N PRO A 92 37.34 -40.97 35.14
CA PRO A 92 37.68 -42.16 35.94
C PRO A 92 36.53 -43.16 36.08
N PRO A 93 36.82 -44.48 36.16
CA PRO A 93 35.83 -45.55 36.06
C PRO A 93 34.76 -45.59 37.17
N THR A 94 35.01 -45.00 38.33
CA THR A 94 34.13 -45.08 39.51
C THR A 94 32.89 -44.17 39.47
N SER A 95 32.86 -43.15 38.59
CA SER A 95 31.72 -42.20 38.47
C SER A 95 30.82 -42.46 37.26
N LYS A 96 31.17 -43.48 36.48
CA LYS A 96 30.75 -43.69 35.09
C LYS A 96 29.24 -44.01 34.90
N PRO A 97 28.59 -44.88 35.68
CA PRO A 97 27.26 -45.39 35.33
C PRO A 97 26.12 -44.37 35.45
N LYS A 98 26.08 -43.60 36.55
CA LYS A 98 25.01 -42.60 36.79
C LYS A 98 25.11 -41.42 35.84
N LEU A 99 26.33 -41.04 35.46
CA LEU A 99 26.58 -39.99 34.49
C LEU A 99 26.21 -40.45 33.08
N GLU A 100 26.53 -41.70 32.70
CA GLU A 100 26.18 -42.25 31.39
C GLU A 100 24.67 -42.28 31.13
N SER A 101 23.87 -42.69 32.12
CA SER A 101 22.40 -42.69 31.99
C SER A 101 21.83 -41.28 31.79
N ASN A 102 22.24 -40.29 32.60
CA ASN A 102 21.75 -38.91 32.43
C ASN A 102 22.16 -38.32 31.08
N LEU A 103 23.35 -38.68 30.59
CA LEU A 103 23.83 -38.24 29.27
C LEU A 103 23.05 -38.89 28.12
N LEU A 104 22.65 -40.16 28.25
CA LEU A 104 21.85 -40.87 27.24
C LEU A 104 20.44 -40.26 27.11
N ASP A 105 19.75 -40.01 28.22
CA ASP A 105 18.41 -39.39 28.20
C ASP A 105 18.44 -38.00 27.56
N ARG A 106 19.50 -37.23 27.85
CA ARG A 106 19.70 -35.91 27.23
C ARG A 106 19.99 -36.04 25.74
N LEU A 107 20.76 -37.03 25.30
CA LEU A 107 21.03 -37.28 23.88
C LEU A 107 19.74 -37.61 23.11
N GLU A 108 18.90 -38.51 23.64
CA GLU A 108 17.63 -38.86 23.02
C GLU A 108 16.69 -37.65 22.90
N LEU A 109 16.58 -36.83 23.95
CA LEU A 109 15.79 -35.60 23.91
C LEU A 109 16.32 -34.61 22.86
N LEU A 110 17.64 -34.51 22.72
CA LEU A 110 18.28 -33.64 21.73
C LEU A 110 18.04 -34.13 20.30
N GLU A 111 18.14 -35.44 20.04
CA GLU A 111 17.83 -36.02 18.74
C GLU A 111 16.38 -35.76 18.34
N LYS A 112 15.43 -35.92 19.28
CA LYS A 112 14.01 -35.59 19.04
C LYS A 112 13.81 -34.11 18.68
N ARG A 113 14.49 -33.19 19.37
CA ARG A 113 14.42 -31.75 19.07
C ARG A 113 15.01 -31.43 17.69
N VAL A 114 16.09 -32.09 17.30
CA VAL A 114 16.69 -31.94 15.96
C VAL A 114 15.71 -32.40 14.89
N ASN A 115 15.08 -33.57 15.04
CA ASN A 115 14.12 -34.09 14.05
C ASN A 115 12.90 -33.18 13.89
N ASN A 116 12.32 -32.69 14.99
CA ASN A 116 11.22 -31.72 14.92
C ASN A 116 11.62 -30.42 14.20
N THR A 117 12.88 -30.00 14.32
CA THR A 117 13.41 -28.81 13.65
C THR A 117 13.49 -29.00 12.13
N GLU A 118 13.91 -30.19 11.67
CA GLU A 118 13.98 -30.50 10.23
C GLU A 118 12.58 -30.52 9.58
N GLU A 119 11.56 -30.96 10.31
CA GLU A 119 10.17 -30.88 9.86
C GLU A 119 9.71 -29.41 9.71
N LEU A 120 10.03 -28.55 10.67
CA LEU A 120 9.73 -27.12 10.60
C LEU A 120 10.47 -26.43 9.45
N GLU A 121 11.74 -26.76 9.21
CA GLU A 121 12.52 -26.29 8.05
C GLU A 121 11.79 -26.60 6.73
N LEU A 122 11.26 -27.82 6.59
CA LEU A 122 10.52 -28.23 5.40
C LEU A 122 9.19 -27.48 5.25
N GLN A 123 8.48 -27.21 6.34
CA GLN A 123 7.24 -26.43 6.31
C GLN A 123 7.49 -24.97 5.89
N VAL A 124 8.55 -24.34 6.42
CA VAL A 124 8.95 -22.97 6.03
C VAL A 124 9.32 -22.91 4.55
N LEU A 125 10.07 -23.89 4.04
CA LEU A 125 10.43 -23.95 2.62
C LEU A 125 9.19 -24.05 1.71
N LYS A 126 8.22 -24.89 2.08
CA LYS A 126 6.94 -25.01 1.37
C LYS A 126 6.16 -23.69 1.39
N LEU A 127 6.13 -23.01 2.53
CA LEU A 127 5.43 -21.73 2.68
C LEU A 127 6.06 -20.64 1.81
N ASN A 128 7.38 -20.51 1.84
CA ASN A 128 8.12 -19.55 1.00
C ASN A 128 7.89 -19.79 -0.49
N LYS A 129 7.86 -21.06 -0.92
CA LYS A 129 7.50 -21.41 -2.30
C LYS A 129 6.10 -20.91 -2.66
N ARG A 130 5.11 -21.13 -1.79
CA ARG A 130 3.73 -20.69 -2.03
C ARG A 130 3.60 -19.16 -2.06
N VAL A 131 4.37 -18.45 -1.24
CA VAL A 131 4.42 -16.97 -1.27
C VAL A 131 4.92 -16.48 -2.63
N MET A 132 6.04 -17.02 -3.13
CA MET A 132 6.57 -16.63 -4.46
C MET A 132 5.57 -16.93 -5.60
N GLU A 133 4.86 -18.06 -5.53
CA GLU A 133 3.80 -18.39 -6.50
C GLU A 133 2.66 -17.37 -6.46
N LEU A 134 2.19 -17.00 -5.26
CA LEU A 134 1.12 -16.01 -5.08
C LEU A 134 1.53 -14.61 -5.56
N GLU A 135 2.78 -14.20 -5.34
CA GLU A 135 3.31 -12.94 -5.87
C GLU A 135 3.27 -12.92 -7.41
N GLY A 136 3.64 -14.04 -8.05
CA GLY A 136 3.54 -14.19 -9.50
C GLY A 136 2.10 -14.18 -10.02
N GLU A 137 1.17 -14.83 -9.31
CA GLU A 137 -0.27 -14.82 -9.61
C GLU A 137 -0.85 -13.38 -9.52
N ILE A 138 -0.53 -12.65 -8.45
CA ILE A 138 -0.97 -11.26 -8.23
C ILE A 138 -0.43 -10.35 -9.34
N GLN A 139 0.87 -10.47 -9.66
CA GLN A 139 1.48 -9.67 -10.73
C GLN A 139 0.77 -9.92 -12.05
N THR A 140 0.58 -11.19 -12.42
CA THR A 140 -0.08 -11.57 -13.67
C THR A 140 -1.53 -11.08 -13.73
N HIS A 141 -2.27 -11.18 -12.62
CA HIS A 141 -3.65 -10.72 -12.55
C HIS A 141 -3.74 -9.19 -12.67
N SER A 142 -2.82 -8.46 -12.03
CA SER A 142 -2.76 -7.00 -12.13
C SER A 142 -2.46 -6.55 -13.56
N GLU A 143 -1.46 -7.14 -14.22
CA GLU A 143 -1.13 -6.86 -15.61
C GLU A 143 -2.31 -7.17 -16.53
N THR A 144 -2.96 -8.32 -16.33
CA THR A 144 -4.15 -8.70 -17.11
C THR A 144 -5.30 -7.72 -16.91
N PHE A 145 -5.54 -7.28 -15.67
CA PHE A 145 -6.56 -6.28 -15.35
C PHE A 145 -6.28 -4.96 -16.08
N PHE A 146 -5.04 -4.46 -16.02
CA PHE A 146 -4.65 -3.24 -16.71
C PHE A 146 -4.73 -3.40 -18.23
N GLN A 147 -4.22 -4.50 -18.80
CA GLN A 147 -4.32 -4.76 -20.23
C GLN A 147 -5.77 -4.87 -20.70
N ASN A 148 -6.66 -5.50 -19.95
CA ASN A 148 -8.09 -5.54 -20.25
C ASN A 148 -8.73 -4.15 -20.14
N MET A 149 -8.30 -3.35 -19.15
CA MET A 149 -8.72 -1.95 -18.99
C MET A 149 -8.24 -1.08 -20.15
N TYR A 150 -7.06 -1.30 -20.74
CA TYR A 150 -6.55 -0.52 -21.87
C TYR A 150 -6.99 -1.03 -23.24
N SER A 151 -7.27 -2.34 -23.37
CA SER A 151 -7.65 -2.98 -24.64
C SER A 151 -9.15 -2.92 -24.93
N SER A 152 -10.00 -2.63 -23.95
CA SER A 152 -11.42 -2.42 -24.23
C SER A 152 -11.59 -1.16 -25.10
N GLU A 153 -12.24 -1.30 -26.25
CA GLU A 153 -12.55 -0.16 -27.14
C GLU A 153 -13.38 0.93 -26.45
N THR A 154 -14.06 0.59 -25.35
CA THR A 154 -14.75 1.51 -24.45
C THR A 154 -13.80 2.38 -23.61
N ALA A 155 -12.63 1.88 -23.23
CA ALA A 155 -11.66 2.64 -22.44
C ALA A 155 -10.84 3.65 -23.26
N LYS A 156 -10.73 3.46 -24.58
CA LYS A 156 -10.03 4.42 -25.47
C LYS A 156 -10.59 5.84 -25.40
N ASN A 157 -11.83 6.01 -24.95
CA ASN A 157 -12.47 7.31 -24.82
C ASN A 157 -12.80 7.70 -23.36
N VAL A 158 -12.34 6.96 -22.34
CA VAL A 158 -12.51 7.39 -20.95
C VAL A 158 -11.35 8.31 -20.57
N LYS A 159 -11.67 9.53 -20.13
CA LYS A 159 -10.66 10.48 -19.64
C LYS A 159 -10.93 10.87 -18.20
N VAL A 160 -9.85 11.17 -17.50
CA VAL A 160 -9.86 11.74 -16.16
C VAL A 160 -9.58 13.23 -16.28
N PHE A 161 -10.49 14.05 -15.77
CA PHE A 161 -10.30 15.48 -15.59
C PHE A 161 -10.29 15.78 -14.10
N TYR A 162 -9.52 16.79 -13.72
CA TYR A 162 -9.46 17.24 -12.34
C TYR A 162 -9.31 18.74 -12.30
N GLY A 163 -9.68 19.33 -11.17
CA GLY A 163 -9.56 20.77 -11.01
C GLY A 163 -9.87 21.22 -9.60
N SER A 164 -9.74 22.52 -9.42
CA SER A 164 -10.05 23.21 -8.18
C SER A 164 -10.72 24.53 -8.49
N THR A 165 -11.75 24.89 -7.72
CA THR A 165 -12.36 26.21 -7.86
C THR A 165 -11.47 27.29 -7.23
N GLU A 166 -11.54 28.52 -7.74
CA GLU A 166 -10.67 29.60 -7.30
C GLU A 166 -10.86 29.94 -5.80
N LYS A 167 -9.76 30.13 -5.07
CA LYS A 167 -9.82 30.41 -3.62
C LYS A 167 -10.34 31.81 -3.31
N ASP A 168 -9.97 32.78 -4.14
CA ASP A 168 -10.23 34.21 -3.90
C ASP A 168 -11.38 34.76 -4.75
N ASN A 169 -11.81 34.02 -5.78
CA ASN A 169 -12.82 34.43 -6.74
C ASN A 169 -13.73 33.25 -7.17
N SER A 170 -14.05 32.38 -6.23
CA SER A 170 -15.04 31.32 -6.48
C SER A 170 -16.46 31.87 -6.47
N ASN A 171 -17.24 31.42 -7.45
CA ASN A 171 -18.66 31.76 -7.68
C ASN A 171 -19.61 31.06 -6.68
N TRP A 172 -19.26 31.06 -5.40
CA TRP A 172 -20.14 30.56 -4.36
C TRP A 172 -21.41 31.40 -4.28
N THR A 173 -22.55 30.73 -4.29
CA THR A 173 -23.87 31.36 -4.20
C THR A 173 -24.58 30.91 -2.93
N VAL A 174 -25.49 31.74 -2.43
CA VAL A 174 -26.37 31.33 -1.32
C VAL A 174 -27.38 30.32 -1.87
N HIS A 175 -27.52 29.18 -1.19
CA HIS A 175 -28.63 28.25 -1.45
C HIS A 175 -29.72 28.37 -0.39
N THR A 176 -29.32 28.39 0.88
CA THR A 176 -30.22 28.68 2.01
C THR A 176 -29.50 29.68 2.90
N GLN A 177 -30.13 30.84 3.12
CA GLN A 177 -29.50 31.94 3.84
C GLN A 177 -29.03 31.50 5.23
N GLY A 178 -27.73 31.68 5.49
CA GLY A 178 -27.12 31.37 6.77
C GLY A 178 -26.81 29.90 7.03
N THR A 179 -27.15 28.96 6.14
CA THR A 179 -26.93 27.52 6.38
C THR A 179 -26.31 26.76 5.21
N HIS A 180 -26.62 27.11 3.96
CA HIS A 180 -26.11 26.39 2.78
C HIS A 180 -25.53 27.36 1.75
N VAL A 181 -24.34 27.05 1.27
CA VAL A 181 -23.74 27.67 0.08
C VAL A 181 -23.61 26.62 -1.02
N LYS A 182 -23.77 27.06 -2.26
CA LYS A 182 -23.68 26.25 -3.47
C LYS A 182 -22.50 26.70 -4.31
N ILE A 183 -21.78 25.74 -4.88
CA ILE A 183 -20.84 26.01 -5.97
C ILE A 183 -21.15 25.10 -7.14
N VAL A 184 -21.18 25.69 -8.34
CA VAL A 184 -21.34 24.97 -9.60
C VAL A 184 -19.95 24.82 -10.22
N VAL A 185 -19.64 23.62 -10.70
CA VAL A 185 -18.42 23.32 -11.44
C VAL A 185 -18.81 23.07 -12.90
N ASP A 186 -18.14 23.78 -13.80
CA ASP A 186 -18.27 23.61 -15.24
C ASP A 186 -17.31 22.52 -15.72
N LEU A 187 -17.86 21.55 -16.46
CA LEU A 187 -17.16 20.42 -17.09
C LEU A 187 -17.24 20.51 -18.62
N THR A 188 -17.71 21.62 -19.19
CA THR A 188 -17.90 21.75 -20.66
C THR A 188 -16.59 21.48 -21.42
N SER A 189 -15.45 21.95 -20.92
CA SER A 189 -14.13 21.69 -21.50
C SER A 189 -13.70 20.23 -21.48
N CYS A 190 -14.35 19.39 -20.67
CA CYS A 190 -14.04 17.97 -20.56
C CYS A 190 -14.65 17.14 -21.70
N ASN A 191 -15.62 17.71 -22.45
CA ASN A 191 -16.28 17.06 -23.59
C ASN A 191 -16.85 15.66 -23.28
N PHE A 192 -17.37 15.45 -22.06
CA PHE A 192 -18.00 14.19 -21.71
C PHE A 192 -19.24 13.93 -22.58
N VAL A 193 -19.39 12.71 -23.09
CA VAL A 193 -20.57 12.27 -23.86
C VAL A 193 -21.61 11.61 -22.96
N THR A 194 -21.18 11.08 -21.82
CA THR A 194 -22.05 10.51 -20.78
C THR A 194 -21.87 11.27 -19.46
N LYS A 195 -22.72 10.97 -18.47
CA LYS A 195 -22.60 11.55 -17.13
C LYS A 195 -21.32 11.00 -16.46
N PRO A 196 -20.34 11.83 -16.08
CA PRO A 196 -19.12 11.34 -15.45
C PRO A 196 -19.36 10.91 -14.00
N THR A 197 -18.50 10.02 -13.51
CA THR A 197 -18.33 9.74 -12.09
C THR A 197 -17.47 10.84 -11.48
N ILE A 198 -17.96 11.46 -10.40
CA ILE A 198 -17.32 12.64 -9.80
C ILE A 198 -17.02 12.38 -8.33
N VAL A 199 -15.81 12.73 -7.92
CA VAL A 199 -15.38 12.74 -6.51
C VAL A 199 -14.98 14.18 -6.16
N THR A 200 -15.41 14.66 -4.99
CA THR A 200 -15.12 16.03 -4.54
C THR A 200 -14.55 16.07 -3.13
N SER A 201 -13.73 17.08 -2.86
CA SER A 201 -13.26 17.43 -1.53
C SER A 201 -13.26 18.94 -1.33
N LEU A 202 -13.47 19.38 -0.08
CA LEU A 202 -13.48 20.81 0.27
C LEU A 202 -12.13 21.16 0.90
N GLY A 203 -11.47 22.19 0.37
CA GLY A 203 -10.25 22.78 0.92
C GLY A 203 -10.48 24.22 1.39
N GLY A 204 -9.53 24.77 2.15
CA GLY A 204 -9.58 26.14 2.68
C GLY A 204 -8.83 26.32 4.01
N ASN A 205 -8.93 27.49 4.62
CA ASN A 205 -8.10 27.86 5.77
C ASN A 205 -8.65 27.37 7.12
N LYS A 206 -9.98 27.37 7.29
CA LYS A 206 -10.62 27.02 8.58
C LYS A 206 -12.01 26.39 8.37
N PHE A 207 -12.45 25.67 9.39
CA PHE A 207 -13.82 25.16 9.58
C PHE A 207 -14.32 24.06 8.64
N ILE A 208 -13.46 23.52 7.76
CA ILE A 208 -13.83 22.47 6.78
C ILE A 208 -14.29 21.19 7.47
N CYS A 209 -13.61 20.78 8.55
CA CYS A 209 -13.96 19.61 9.36
C CYS A 209 -15.35 19.67 10.00
N SER A 210 -15.95 20.86 10.05
CA SER A 210 -17.27 21.12 10.66
C SER A 210 -18.32 21.51 9.61
N THR A 211 -18.10 21.05 8.38
CA THR A 211 -19.05 21.17 7.27
C THR A 211 -19.70 19.82 6.97
N MET A 212 -20.83 19.84 6.28
CA MET A 212 -21.45 18.64 5.71
C MET A 212 -21.73 18.87 4.23
N GLY A 213 -21.79 17.78 3.46
CA GLY A 213 -22.19 17.82 2.04
C GLY A 213 -21.07 18.14 1.06
N SER A 214 -19.82 18.33 1.51
CA SER A 214 -18.66 18.61 0.63
C SER A 214 -18.36 17.50 -0.38
N SER A 215 -18.79 16.27 -0.12
CA SER A 215 -18.70 15.09 -1.00
C SER A 215 -20.02 14.73 -1.67
N SER A 216 -21.08 15.53 -1.46
CA SER A 216 -22.40 15.28 -2.03
C SER A 216 -22.54 16.00 -3.36
N VAL A 217 -22.29 15.25 -4.44
CA VAL A 217 -22.46 15.74 -5.82
C VAL A 217 -23.94 15.74 -6.19
N TYR A 218 -24.46 16.91 -6.55
CA TYR A 218 -25.85 17.10 -6.94
C TYR A 218 -25.97 17.44 -8.43
N TYR A 219 -27.01 16.91 -9.06
CA TYR A 219 -27.38 17.16 -10.47
C TYR A 219 -26.20 17.10 -11.45
N ALA A 220 -25.33 16.10 -11.29
CA ALA A 220 -24.26 15.88 -12.24
C ALA A 220 -24.81 15.57 -13.63
N THR A 221 -24.33 16.32 -14.61
CA THR A 221 -24.57 16.21 -16.04
C THR A 221 -23.22 16.06 -16.75
N LYS A 222 -23.25 15.89 -18.07
CA LYS A 222 -22.02 15.85 -18.88
C LYS A 222 -21.22 17.17 -18.87
N THR A 223 -21.87 18.31 -18.60
CA THR A 223 -21.24 19.64 -18.67
C THR A 223 -21.12 20.34 -17.33
N SER A 224 -21.74 19.84 -16.27
CA SER A 224 -21.65 20.48 -14.96
C SER A 224 -22.16 19.60 -13.83
N PHE A 225 -21.79 19.97 -12.62
CA PHE A 225 -22.43 19.51 -11.40
C PHE A 225 -22.40 20.64 -10.36
N PHE A 226 -23.10 20.45 -9.24
CA PHE A 226 -22.91 21.35 -8.10
C PHE A 226 -22.80 20.60 -6.78
N VAL A 227 -22.22 21.27 -5.80
CA VAL A 227 -22.11 20.79 -4.43
C VAL A 227 -22.76 21.78 -3.49
N LEU A 228 -23.48 21.25 -2.48
CA LEU A 228 -24.04 22.03 -1.39
C LEU A 228 -23.20 21.81 -0.13
N VAL A 229 -22.67 22.87 0.43
CA VAL A 229 -21.93 22.83 1.69
C VAL A 229 -22.79 23.44 2.78
N LYS A 230 -23.11 22.62 3.79
CA LYS A 230 -23.87 23.02 4.97
C LYS A 230 -22.93 23.47 6.08
N ARG A 231 -23.20 24.65 6.64
CA ARG A 231 -22.57 25.16 7.87
C ARG A 231 -23.40 26.30 8.48
N SER A 232 -23.46 26.37 9.81
CA SER A 232 -24.13 27.49 10.50
C SER A 232 -23.46 28.84 10.24
N LYS A 233 -24.28 29.87 10.02
CA LYS A 233 -23.89 31.26 9.74
C LYS A 233 -22.97 31.39 8.52
N ILE A 234 -23.07 30.52 7.52
CA ILE A 234 -22.25 30.58 6.30
C ILE A 234 -22.91 31.45 5.21
N ASN A 235 -22.08 32.13 4.42
CA ASN A 235 -22.47 32.89 3.23
C ASN A 235 -21.24 33.06 2.30
N PRO A 236 -21.41 33.45 1.02
CA PRO A 236 -20.30 33.58 0.07
C PRO A 236 -19.15 34.48 0.55
N ASN A 237 -19.45 35.61 1.20
CA ASN A 237 -18.43 36.51 1.74
C ASN A 237 -17.55 35.83 2.79
N LYS A 238 -18.13 35.00 3.66
CA LYS A 238 -17.38 34.19 4.63
C LYS A 238 -16.58 33.09 3.94
N VAL A 239 -17.15 32.40 2.96
CA VAL A 239 -16.47 31.36 2.19
C VAL A 239 -15.21 31.92 1.52
N LYS A 240 -15.29 33.10 0.90
CA LYS A 240 -14.15 33.82 0.33
C LYS A 240 -13.09 34.18 1.38
N LYS A 241 -13.49 34.73 2.54
CA LYS A 241 -12.55 34.99 3.66
C LYS A 241 -11.86 33.73 4.18
N LEU A 242 -12.57 32.60 4.15
CA LEU A 242 -12.05 31.29 4.57
C LEU A 242 -11.27 30.57 3.47
N LYS A 243 -11.16 31.16 2.27
CA LYS A 243 -10.49 30.57 1.09
C LYS A 243 -11.03 29.18 0.74
N TRP A 244 -12.32 28.97 0.96
CA TRP A 244 -12.96 27.71 0.66
C TRP A 244 -13.01 27.47 -0.86
N HIS A 245 -12.51 26.32 -1.27
CA HIS A 245 -12.46 25.88 -2.66
C HIS A 245 -12.82 24.40 -2.74
N LEU A 246 -13.40 24.00 -3.87
CA LEU A 246 -13.79 22.62 -4.13
C LEU A 246 -12.76 22.00 -5.08
N ASN A 247 -12.09 20.94 -4.62
CA ASN A 247 -11.30 20.09 -5.49
C ASN A 247 -12.20 18.99 -6.04
N TRP A 248 -11.96 18.58 -7.28
CA TRP A 248 -12.78 17.58 -7.94
C TRP A 248 -11.96 16.74 -8.92
N VAL A 249 -12.41 15.49 -9.08
CA VAL A 249 -11.97 14.57 -10.12
C VAL A 249 -13.24 14.06 -10.82
N ALA A 250 -13.25 14.09 -12.14
CA ALA A 250 -14.33 13.60 -12.98
C ALA A 250 -13.77 12.56 -13.96
N ILE A 251 -14.41 11.39 -14.01
CA ILE A 251 -14.03 10.27 -14.87
C ILE A 251 -15.22 9.90 -15.73
N GLY A 252 -15.04 9.87 -17.05
CA GLY A 252 -16.13 9.54 -17.95
C GLY A 252 -15.69 9.44 -19.40
N GLU A 253 -16.60 8.93 -20.23
CA GLU A 253 -16.41 8.85 -21.67
C GLU A 253 -16.45 10.24 -22.29
N VAL A 254 -15.51 10.52 -23.20
CA VAL A 254 -15.43 11.76 -23.98
C VAL A 254 -15.69 11.49 -25.45
N GLY A 255 -16.11 12.52 -26.18
CA GLY A 255 -16.22 12.44 -27.64
C GLY A 255 -14.88 12.13 -28.30
N LYS A 256 -14.90 11.43 -29.44
CA LYS A 256 -13.74 11.34 -30.32
C LYS A 256 -13.47 12.75 -30.87
N ASN A 257 -12.35 13.35 -30.48
CA ASN A 257 -11.85 14.58 -31.10
C ASN A 257 -11.29 14.28 -32.50
#